data_AF-A0A853D1L7-F1
#
_entry.id   AF-A0A853D1L7-F1
#
_cell.length_a   1.000
_cell.length_b   1.000
_cell.length_c   1.000
_cell.angle_alpha   90.00
_cell.angle_beta   90.00
_cell.angle_gamma   90.00
#
_symmetry.space_group_name_H-M   'P 1'
#
loop_
_entity.id
_entity.type
_entity.pdbx_description
1 polymer ?
#
loop_
_entity_poly.entity_id
_entity_poly.type
_entity_poly.pdbx_seq_one_letter_code
_entity_poly.pdbx_strand_id
1 'polypeptide(L)' 'MSDEAPTPAAPTDEEVAIDHAVDRLAERFPQVPRDRIVDLVHQRHIDYTGAPVRDFIPVLIEHDVKRELAAEVTPLA' A
#
# COMPACT_ATOMS: atom_id res chain seq x y z
N MET A 1 36.70 2.59 15.19
CA MET A 1 35.42 3.30 15.25
C MET A 1 34.39 2.33 14.73
N SER A 2 33.50 1.86 15.61
CA SER A 2 32.49 0.88 15.26
C SER A 2 31.53 1.52 14.27
N ASP A 3 31.43 0.92 13.08
CA ASP A 3 30.38 1.18 12.12
C ASP A 3 29.11 0.50 12.65
N GLU A 4 28.45 1.14 13.62
CA GLU A 4 27.10 0.75 14.01
C GLU A 4 26.18 1.27 12.91
N ALA A 5 25.80 0.38 11.99
CA ALA A 5 24.77 0.67 11.00
C ALA A 5 23.55 1.26 11.73
N PRO A 6 22.94 2.34 11.23
CA PRO A 6 21.80 2.95 11.91
C PRO A 6 20.72 1.89 12.08
N THR A 7 20.31 1.66 13.33
CA THR A 7 19.13 0.84 13.64
C THR A 7 17.98 1.34 12.76
N PRO A 8 17.32 0.47 11.98
CA PRO A 8 16.16 0.91 11.20
C PRO A 8 15.17 1.52 12.19
N ALA A 9 14.76 2.76 11.92
CA ALA A 9 13.74 3.40 12.71
C ALA A 9 12.49 2.50 12.73
N ALA A 10 11.79 2.46 13.86
CA ALA A 10 10.51 1.75 13.94
C ALA A 10 9.56 2.28 12.84
N PRO A 11 8.70 1.40 12.27
CA PRO A 11 7.76 1.82 11.24
C PRO A 11 6.81 2.89 11.79
N THR A 12 6.45 3.82 10.93
CA THR A 12 5.47 4.87 11.19
C THR A 12 4.05 4.29 11.21
N ASP A 13 3.12 5.00 11.87
CA ASP A 13 1.69 4.62 11.88
C ASP A 13 1.12 4.53 10.46
N GLU A 14 1.62 5.35 9.53
CA GLU A 14 1.25 5.31 8.12
C GLU A 14 1.71 4.01 7.45
N GLU A 15 2.96 3.59 7.65
CA GLU A 15 3.49 2.32 7.10
C GLU A 15 2.71 1.12 7.65
N VAL A 16 2.42 1.10 8.96
CA VAL A 16 1.60 0.05 9.57
C VAL A 16 0.18 0.04 9.00
N ALA A 17 -0.43 1.21 8.79
CA ALA A 17 -1.75 1.32 8.19
C ALA A 17 -1.78 0.88 6.72
N ILE A 18 -0.70 1.14 5.98
CA ILE A 18 -0.49 0.66 4.60
C ILE A 18 -0.37 -0.87 4.57
N ASP A 19 0.40 -1.48 5.48
CA ASP A 19 0.52 -2.94 5.57
C ASP A 19 -0.84 -3.60 5.85
N HIS A 20 -1.62 -3.03 6.78
CA HIS A 20 -2.99 -3.52 7.00
C HIS A 20 -3.90 -3.32 5.78
N ALA A 21 -3.69 -2.28 4.97
CA ALA A 21 -4.43 -2.11 3.72
C ALA A 21 -4.08 -3.20 2.70
N VAL A 22 -2.80 -3.59 2.59
CA VAL A 22 -2.37 -4.73 1.76
C VAL A 22 -3.07 -6.00 2.19
N ASP A 23 -3.14 -6.29 3.50
CA ASP A 23 -3.86 -7.46 4.02
C ASP A 23 -5.32 -7.48 3.61
N ARG A 24 -6.04 -6.37 3.84
CA ARG A 24 -7.47 -6.25 3.46
C ARG A 24 -7.68 -6.42 1.96
N LEU A 25 -6.79 -5.86 1.14
CA LEU A 25 -6.86 -6.00 -0.32
C LEU A 25 -6.60 -7.45 -0.75
N ALA A 26 -5.61 -8.12 -0.15
CA ALA A 26 -5.31 -9.52 -0.44
C ALA A 26 -6.45 -10.47 -0.05
N GLU A 27 -7.10 -10.22 1.09
CA GLU A 27 -8.32 -10.95 1.48
C GLU A 27 -9.48 -10.70 0.50
N ARG A 28 -9.60 -9.47 -0.03
CA ARG A 28 -10.69 -9.08 -0.93
C ARG A 28 -10.52 -9.58 -2.36
N PHE A 29 -9.28 -9.75 -2.81
CA PHE A 29 -8.90 -10.18 -4.15
C PHE A 29 -7.97 -11.42 -4.09
N PRO A 30 -8.45 -12.57 -3.58
CA PRO A 30 -7.61 -13.75 -3.35
C PRO A 30 -7.01 -14.36 -4.62
N GLN A 31 -7.54 -14.03 -5.80
CA GLN A 31 -7.03 -14.44 -7.11
C GLN A 31 -5.86 -13.58 -7.61
N VAL A 32 -5.59 -12.44 -6.97
CA VAL A 32 -4.49 -11.55 -7.34
C VAL A 32 -3.28 -11.88 -6.46
N PRO A 33 -2.08 -12.11 -7.05
CA PRO A 33 -0.87 -12.35 -6.25
C PRO A 33 -0.60 -11.20 -5.27
N ARG A 34 -0.26 -11.53 -4.02
CA ARG A 34 0.00 -10.52 -2.98
C ARG A 34 1.10 -9.52 -3.39
N ASP A 35 2.15 -9.98 -4.06
CA ASP A 35 3.24 -9.12 -4.53
C ASP A 35 2.74 -8.03 -5.49
N ARG A 36 1.77 -8.36 -6.35
CA ARG A 36 1.14 -7.36 -7.25
C ARG A 36 0.35 -6.32 -6.47
N ILE A 37 -0.31 -6.71 -5.38
CA ILE A 37 -1.04 -5.79 -4.50
C ILE A 37 -0.05 -4.85 -3.80
N VAL A 38 1.06 -5.38 -3.29
CA VAL A 38 2.14 -4.60 -2.67
C VAL A 38 2.71 -3.59 -3.67
N ASP A 39 3.00 -4.02 -4.89
CA ASP A 39 3.51 -3.14 -5.95
C ASP A 39 2.55 -1.99 -6.25
N LEU A 40 1.25 -2.28 -6.37
CA LEU A 40 0.22 -1.27 -6.62
C LEU A 40 0.09 -0.28 -5.47
N VAL A 41 0.06 -0.79 -4.23
CA VAL A 41 0.02 0.03 -3.02
C VAL A 41 1.23 0.96 -2.96
N HIS A 42 2.43 0.45 -3.22
CA HIS A 42 3.65 1.26 -3.24
C HIS A 42 3.62 2.30 -4.36
N GLN A 43 3.15 1.96 -5.57
CA GLN A 43 2.98 2.91 -6.65
C GLN A 43 2.03 4.07 -6.27
N ARG A 44 0.90 3.77 -5.64
CA ARG A 44 -0.04 4.79 -5.15
C ARG A 44 0.52 5.60 -3.99
N HIS A 45 1.35 5.01 -3.14
CA HIS A 45 2.00 5.73 -2.04
C HIS A 45 2.95 6.81 -2.54
N ILE A 46 3.71 6.51 -3.60
CA ILE A 46 4.65 7.46 -4.23
C ILE A 46 3.91 8.74 -4.68
N ASP A 47 2.69 8.61 -5.21
CA ASP A 47 1.86 9.74 -5.65
C ASP A 47 1.57 10.76 -4.51
N TYR A 48 1.68 10.35 -3.24
CA TYR A 48 1.45 11.17 -2.05
C TYR A 48 2.73 11.63 -1.32
N THR A 49 3.92 11.41 -1.88
CA THR A 49 5.21 11.74 -1.23
C THR A 49 5.31 13.21 -0.76
N GLY A 50 4.67 14.15 -1.47
CA GLY A 50 4.65 15.59 -1.11
C GLY A 50 3.39 16.08 -0.38
N ALA A 51 2.47 15.19 -0.02
CA ALA A 51 1.19 15.59 0.56
C ALA A 51 1.37 16.11 2.01
N PRO A 52 0.83 17.31 2.34
CA PRO A 52 0.98 17.90 3.67
C PRO A 52 0.11 17.24 4.74
N VAL A 53 -0.94 16.51 4.34
CA VAL A 53 -1.84 15.78 5.24
C VAL A 53 -1.69 14.30 4.94
N ARG A 54 -1.21 13.53 5.92
CA ARG A 54 -0.81 12.12 5.72
C ARG A 54 -1.77 11.10 6.33
N ASP A 55 -2.57 11.50 7.33
CA ASP A 55 -3.49 10.60 8.06
C ASP A 55 -4.49 9.86 7.17
N PHE A 56 -4.81 10.41 5.98
CA PHE A 56 -5.76 9.81 5.03
C PHE A 56 -5.09 9.02 3.90
N ILE A 57 -3.77 9.09 3.76
CA ILE A 57 -3.04 8.43 2.68
C ILE A 57 -3.33 6.92 2.63
N PRO A 58 -3.30 6.16 3.74
CA PRO A 58 -3.58 4.72 3.68
C PRO A 58 -4.97 4.38 3.12
N VAL A 59 -5.99 5.19 3.48
CA VAL A 59 -7.37 5.00 3.02
C VAL A 59 -7.52 5.33 1.54
N LEU A 60 -6.86 6.40 1.07
CA LEU A 60 -6.87 6.79 -0.34
C LEU A 60 -6.18 5.75 -1.22
N ILE A 61 -5.01 5.25 -0.78
CA ILE A 61 -4.30 4.17 -1.46
C ILE A 61 -5.18 2.92 -1.57
N GLU A 62 -5.78 2.46 -0.45
CA GLU A 62 -6.64 1.29 -0.46
C GLU A 62 -7.82 1.46 -1.42
N HIS A 63 -8.43 2.64 -1.44
CA HIS A 63 -9.52 2.96 -2.36
C HIS A 63 -9.11 2.85 -3.83
N ASP A 64 -7.97 3.46 -4.20
CA ASP A 64 -7.49 3.50 -5.58
C ASP A 64 -7.06 2.11 -6.06
N VAL A 65 -6.30 1.37 -5.25
CA VAL A 65 -5.89 0.00 -5.59
C VAL A 65 -7.09 -0.92 -5.73
N LYS A 66 -8.08 -0.82 -4.83
CA LYS A 66 -9.31 -1.60 -4.93
C LYS A 66 -10.06 -1.33 -6.23
N ARG A 67 -10.13 -0.08 -6.68
CA ARG A 67 -10.77 0.29 -7.96
C ARG A 67 -10.03 -0.31 -9.15
N GLU A 68 -8.71 -0.27 -9.14
CA GLU A 68 -7.87 -0.83 -10.19
C GLU A 68 -8.02 -2.35 -10.28
N LEU A 69 -7.87 -3.07 -9.16
CA LEU A 69 -8.03 -4.52 -9.10
C LEU A 69 -9.44 -4.97 -9.49
N ALA A 70 -10.48 -4.22 -9.12
CA ALA A 70 -11.84 -4.53 -9.52
C ALA A 70 -12.04 -4.44 -11.04
N ALA A 71 -11.37 -3.49 -11.70
CA ALA A 71 -11.39 -3.35 -13.15
C ALA A 71 -10.56 -4.44 -13.86
N GLU A 72 -9.47 -4.91 -13.26
CA GLU A 72 -8.67 -6.04 -13.78
C GLU A 72 -9.44 -7.38 -13.68
N VAL A 73 -10.13 -7.59 -12.55
CA VAL A 73 -10.83 -8.85 -12.24
C VAL A 73 -12.18 -8.98 -12.96
N THR A 74 -12.84 -7.87 -13.25
CA THR A 74 -14.09 -7.86 -14.01
C THR A 74 -13.73 -7.69 -15.48
N PRO A 75 -13.80 -8.75 -16.32
CA PRO A 75 -13.72 -8.51 -17.75
C PRO A 75 -14.94 -7.66 -18.12
N LEU A 76 -14.76 -6.56 -18.87
CA LEU A 76 -15.89 -5.98 -19.58
C LEU A 76 -16.55 -7.10 -20.40
N ALA A 77 -17.78 -7.45 -20.03
CA ALA A 77 -18.65 -8.30 -20.84
C ALA A 77 -19.09 -7.56 -22.09
#